data_AF-A0AAU7A009-F1
#
_entry.id   AF-A0AAU7A009-F1
#
_cell.length_a   1.000
_cell.length_b   1.000
_cell.length_c   1.000
_cell.angle_alpha   90.00
_cell.angle_beta   90.00
_cell.angle_gamma   90.00
#
_symmetry.space_group_name_H-M   'P 1'
#
loop_
_entity.id
_entity.type
_entity.pdbx_description
1 polymer ?
#
loop_
_entity_poly.entity_id
_entity_poly.type
_entity_poly.pdbx_seq_one_letter_code
_entity_poly.pdbx_strand_id
1 'polypeptide(L)'
;MSERTPVAVIGARGRMGSAAVRALGEAADLQVVGTFEHGDALGDLGGARVVVELTTPDASPANVAYCVFAGVHVVVGTTGWSPARLQTLEEQLREAPGVGVLIAPNFSLGALLMMSFAQRAAAFYESVEVVETHHPDKVDAPSGTAARTASLIAAARADAGLGGLPDATASDPDGARGALVAGIPVHSLRMRGRVAHQEVAFGAPGEALTIRHDSFDRVSFMPGILAAVRAIADRPGLTVGLEQLLNL
;
A
#
# COMPACT_ATOMS: atom_id res chain seq x y z
N MET A 1 -29.19 -7.89 16.05
CA MET A 1 -27.74 -7.59 15.94
C MET A 1 -27.34 -7.99 14.53
N SER A 2 -26.70 -7.10 13.76
CA SER A 2 -26.19 -7.49 12.43
C SER A 2 -25.20 -8.65 12.61
N GLU A 3 -25.24 -9.63 11.69
CA GLU A 3 -24.27 -10.72 11.66
C GLU A 3 -22.87 -10.12 11.44
N ARG A 4 -21.91 -10.50 12.29
CA ARG A 4 -20.52 -10.03 12.18
C ARG A 4 -19.80 -10.84 11.11
N THR A 5 -18.95 -10.19 10.33
CA THR A 5 -18.14 -10.89 9.33
C THR A 5 -17.01 -11.66 10.03
N PRO A 6 -16.91 -12.99 9.87
CA PRO A 6 -15.83 -13.77 10.45
C PRO A 6 -14.54 -13.55 9.66
N VAL A 7 -13.47 -13.18 10.37
CA VAL A 7 -12.17 -12.85 9.80
C VAL A 7 -11.08 -13.68 10.45
N ALA A 8 -10.13 -14.17 9.66
CA ALA A 8 -8.90 -14.78 10.18
C ALA A 8 -7.66 -13.96 9.80
N VAL A 9 -6.57 -14.12 10.56
CA VAL A 9 -5.29 -13.46 10.29
C VAL A 9 -4.18 -14.50 10.18
N ILE A 10 -3.46 -14.51 9.07
CA ILE A 10 -2.25 -15.32 8.89
C ILE A 10 -1.03 -14.40 9.08
N GLY A 11 -0.09 -14.81 9.94
CA GLY A 11 1.01 -13.96 10.44
C GLY A 11 0.61 -13.10 11.63
N ALA A 12 -0.31 -13.59 12.46
CA ALA A 12 -0.98 -12.83 13.52
C ALA A 12 -0.05 -12.32 14.63
N ARG A 13 1.09 -12.95 14.89
CA ARG A 13 2.07 -12.56 15.91
C ARG A 13 3.14 -11.60 15.38
N GLY A 14 3.15 -11.32 14.09
CA GLY A 14 4.03 -10.31 13.50
C GLY A 14 3.71 -8.89 13.99
N ARG A 15 4.62 -7.93 13.73
CA ARG A 15 4.41 -6.51 14.10
C ARG A 15 3.14 -5.92 13.47
N MET A 16 2.85 -6.26 12.22
CA MET A 16 1.62 -5.84 11.53
C MET A 16 0.44 -6.73 11.91
N GLY A 17 0.62 -8.05 11.98
CA GLY A 17 -0.44 -9.00 12.32
C GLY A 17 -1.05 -8.74 13.69
N SER A 18 -0.24 -8.45 14.70
CA SER A 18 -0.74 -8.19 16.06
C SER A 18 -1.59 -6.92 16.13
N ALA A 19 -1.18 -5.87 15.41
CA ALA A 19 -1.98 -4.66 15.26
C ALA A 19 -3.30 -4.94 14.50
N ALA A 20 -3.25 -5.75 13.44
CA ALA A 20 -4.43 -6.14 12.68
C ALA A 20 -5.43 -6.95 13.51
N VAL A 21 -4.98 -7.97 14.25
CA VAL A 21 -5.82 -8.77 15.15
C VAL A 21 -6.55 -7.87 16.14
N ARG A 22 -5.83 -6.91 16.76
CA ARG A 22 -6.43 -5.95 17.69
C ARG A 22 -7.49 -5.09 17.00
N ALA A 23 -7.15 -4.46 15.89
CA ALA A 23 -8.07 -3.57 15.18
C ALA A 23 -9.32 -4.30 14.66
N LEU A 24 -9.16 -5.53 14.15
CA LEU A 24 -10.25 -6.38 13.69
C LEU A 24 -11.14 -6.83 14.86
N GLY A 25 -10.56 -7.14 16.03
CA GLY A 25 -11.30 -7.52 17.23
C GLY A 25 -12.06 -6.37 17.90
N GLU A 26 -11.57 -5.13 17.74
CA GLU A 26 -12.23 -3.92 18.24
C GLU A 26 -13.37 -3.43 17.32
N ALA A 27 -13.42 -3.89 16.06
CA ALA A 27 -14.46 -3.49 15.10
C ALA A 27 -15.81 -4.19 15.39
N ALA A 28 -16.88 -3.40 15.53
CA ALA A 28 -18.19 -3.92 15.96
C ALA A 28 -18.87 -4.85 14.94
N ASP A 29 -18.52 -4.71 13.67
CA ASP A 29 -19.06 -5.45 12.51
C ASP A 29 -18.23 -6.68 12.12
N LEU A 30 -17.07 -6.89 12.76
CA LEU A 30 -16.15 -7.99 12.46
C LEU A 30 -15.97 -8.90 13.67
N GLN A 31 -15.52 -10.13 13.42
CA GLN A 31 -15.19 -11.10 14.45
C GLN A 31 -13.92 -11.85 14.05
N VAL A 32 -12.88 -11.80 14.87
CA VAL A 32 -11.70 -12.65 14.65
C VAL A 32 -12.04 -14.09 15.05
N VAL A 33 -12.02 -15.01 14.08
CA VAL A 33 -12.35 -16.43 14.27
C VAL A 33 -11.15 -17.36 14.17
N GLY A 34 -10.03 -16.88 13.66
CA GLY A 34 -8.79 -17.65 13.52
C GLY A 34 -7.55 -16.77 13.48
N THR A 35 -6.46 -17.26 14.08
CA THR A 35 -5.14 -16.64 13.99
C THR A 35 -4.12 -17.75 13.71
N PHE A 36 -3.33 -17.58 12.66
CA PHE A 36 -2.42 -18.61 12.17
C PHE A 36 -0.99 -18.06 12.05
N GLU A 37 -0.02 -18.91 12.35
CA GLU A 37 1.41 -18.68 12.18
C GLU A 37 2.04 -19.64 11.17
N HIS A 38 3.33 -19.43 10.91
CA HIS A 38 4.14 -20.37 10.15
C HIS A 38 4.11 -21.77 10.79
N GLY A 39 3.77 -22.78 10.00
CA GLY A 39 3.72 -24.17 10.44
C GLY A 39 2.36 -24.62 10.98
N ASP A 40 1.41 -23.70 11.20
CA ASP A 40 0.06 -24.07 11.61
C ASP A 40 -0.71 -24.72 10.45
N ALA A 41 -1.55 -25.70 10.78
CA ALA A 41 -2.51 -26.24 9.83
C ALA A 41 -3.67 -25.25 9.66
N LEU A 42 -3.86 -24.74 8.43
CA LEU A 42 -4.86 -23.71 8.15
C LEU A 42 -6.31 -24.22 8.28
N GLY A 43 -6.56 -25.52 8.07
CA GLY A 43 -7.88 -26.15 8.27
C GLY A 43 -9.01 -25.45 7.51
N ASP A 44 -10.14 -25.25 8.16
CA ASP A 44 -11.27 -24.47 7.61
C ASP A 44 -11.11 -22.96 7.82
N LEU A 45 -9.89 -22.49 8.15
CA LEU A 45 -9.58 -21.10 8.49
C LEU A 45 -10.41 -20.57 9.68
N GLY A 46 -10.92 -21.46 10.54
CA GLY A 46 -11.80 -21.12 11.65
C GLY A 46 -13.19 -20.67 11.20
N GLY A 47 -13.62 -21.04 9.99
CA GLY A 47 -14.88 -20.57 9.39
C GLY A 47 -14.83 -19.10 8.92
N ALA A 48 -13.63 -18.57 8.66
CA ALA A 48 -13.46 -17.21 8.18
C ALA A 48 -14.08 -17.00 6.79
N ARG A 49 -14.72 -15.84 6.61
CA ARG A 49 -15.18 -15.34 5.31
C ARG A 49 -14.12 -14.48 4.63
N VAL A 50 -13.27 -13.83 5.42
CA VAL A 50 -12.14 -13.03 4.92
C VAL A 50 -10.88 -13.38 5.70
N VAL A 51 -9.75 -13.51 5.00
CA VAL A 51 -8.42 -13.68 5.60
C VAL A 51 -7.60 -12.42 5.36
N VAL A 52 -6.96 -11.92 6.42
CA VAL A 52 -5.90 -10.92 6.33
C VAL A 52 -4.55 -11.62 6.34
N GLU A 53 -3.79 -11.47 5.26
CA GLU A 53 -2.52 -12.16 5.03
C GLU A 53 -1.34 -11.19 5.22
N LEU A 54 -0.53 -11.41 6.26
CA LEU A 54 0.55 -10.53 6.72
C LEU A 54 1.81 -11.33 7.09
N THR A 55 2.25 -12.23 6.21
CA THR A 55 3.44 -13.08 6.41
C THR A 55 4.68 -12.53 5.69
N THR A 56 5.36 -13.38 4.91
CA THR A 56 6.60 -13.08 4.18
C THR A 56 6.39 -13.27 2.68
N PRO A 57 7.18 -12.60 1.83
CA PRO A 57 7.04 -12.73 0.38
C PRO A 57 7.07 -14.18 -0.13
N ASP A 58 7.79 -15.08 0.54
CA ASP A 58 7.90 -16.48 0.11
C ASP A 58 6.72 -17.34 0.55
N ALA A 59 6.09 -17.04 1.69
CA ALA A 59 4.94 -17.79 2.21
C ALA A 59 3.60 -17.33 1.63
N SER A 60 3.48 -16.03 1.33
CA SER A 60 2.22 -15.39 0.92
C SER A 60 1.54 -16.08 -0.28
N PRO A 61 2.23 -16.44 -1.38
CA PRO A 61 1.56 -17.09 -2.52
C PRO A 61 0.88 -18.41 -2.16
N ALA A 62 1.49 -19.24 -1.31
CA ALA A 62 0.92 -20.52 -0.90
C ALA A 62 -0.29 -20.32 0.03
N ASN A 63 -0.21 -19.36 0.96
CA ASN A 63 -1.31 -19.00 1.85
C ASN A 63 -2.52 -18.48 1.07
N VAL A 64 -2.29 -17.57 0.11
CA VAL A 64 -3.35 -17.02 -0.72
C VAL A 64 -4.00 -18.10 -1.58
N ALA A 65 -3.20 -18.97 -2.21
CA ALA A 65 -3.72 -20.08 -3.00
C ALA A 65 -4.61 -21.02 -2.16
N TYR A 66 -4.22 -21.30 -0.91
CA TYR A 66 -5.04 -22.08 0.02
C TYR A 66 -6.39 -21.41 0.31
N CYS A 67 -6.38 -20.11 0.59
CA CYS A 67 -7.61 -19.36 0.88
C CYS A 67 -8.54 -19.31 -0.35
N VAL A 68 -7.98 -19.10 -1.54
CA VAL A 68 -8.74 -19.10 -2.81
C VAL A 68 -9.38 -20.47 -3.04
N PHE A 69 -8.62 -21.56 -2.86
CA PHE A 69 -9.15 -22.93 -2.95
C PHE A 69 -10.27 -23.19 -1.93
N ALA A 70 -10.16 -22.64 -0.73
CA ALA A 70 -11.19 -22.73 0.31
C ALA A 70 -12.41 -21.82 0.08
N GLY A 71 -12.42 -21.00 -0.98
CA GLY A 71 -13.54 -20.09 -1.27
C GLY A 71 -13.57 -18.84 -0.38
N VAL A 72 -12.44 -18.47 0.25
CA VAL A 72 -12.36 -17.40 1.25
C VAL A 72 -11.69 -16.16 0.65
N HIS A 73 -12.30 -14.97 0.84
CA HIS A 73 -11.73 -13.71 0.36
C HIS A 73 -10.41 -13.39 1.06
N VAL A 74 -9.50 -12.69 0.39
CA VAL A 74 -8.18 -12.40 0.96
C VAL A 74 -7.81 -10.93 0.82
N VAL A 75 -7.35 -10.34 1.91
CA VAL A 75 -6.73 -9.01 1.98
C VAL A 75 -5.26 -9.19 2.31
N VAL A 76 -4.40 -8.94 1.33
CA VAL A 76 -2.97 -9.23 1.38
C VAL A 76 -2.19 -7.93 1.60
N GLY A 77 -1.44 -7.89 2.70
CA GLY A 77 -0.46 -6.83 2.99
C GLY A 77 0.99 -7.24 2.84
N THR A 78 1.23 -8.53 2.58
CA THR A 78 2.57 -9.01 2.27
C THR A 78 3.05 -8.46 0.94
N THR A 79 4.27 -7.93 0.92
CA THR A 79 4.91 -7.42 -0.29
C THR A 79 5.52 -8.54 -1.14
N GLY A 80 6.07 -8.22 -2.31
CA GLY A 80 6.77 -9.19 -3.16
C GLY A 80 5.88 -9.92 -4.18
N TRP A 81 4.69 -9.40 -4.47
CA TRP A 81 3.83 -9.89 -5.55
C TRP A 81 4.31 -9.36 -6.91
N SER A 82 5.18 -10.12 -7.57
CA SER A 82 5.67 -9.83 -8.92
C SER A 82 4.57 -10.04 -9.98
N PRO A 83 4.71 -9.48 -11.19
CA PRO A 83 3.76 -9.71 -12.29
C PRO A 83 3.50 -11.20 -12.56
N ALA A 84 4.53 -12.04 -12.49
CA ALA A 84 4.39 -13.49 -12.63
C ALA A 84 3.54 -14.11 -11.51
N ARG A 85 3.73 -13.70 -10.25
CA ARG A 85 2.91 -14.17 -9.13
C ARG A 85 1.46 -13.72 -9.24
N LEU A 86 1.23 -12.49 -9.71
CA LEU A 86 -0.12 -11.97 -9.98
C LEU A 86 -0.82 -12.78 -11.07
N GLN A 87 -0.12 -13.09 -12.17
CA GLN A 87 -0.67 -13.90 -13.26
C GLN A 87 -1.09 -15.30 -12.78
N THR A 88 -0.25 -15.97 -11.97
CA THR A 88 -0.60 -17.27 -11.38
C THR A 88 -1.83 -17.17 -10.48
N LEU A 89 -1.96 -16.09 -9.70
CA LEU A 89 -3.14 -15.87 -8.86
C LEU A 89 -4.40 -15.62 -9.69
N GLU A 90 -4.31 -14.86 -10.79
CA GLU A 90 -5.43 -14.66 -11.70
C GLU A 90 -5.92 -15.98 -12.30
N GLU A 91 -5.02 -16.89 -12.64
CA GLU A 91 -5.37 -18.24 -13.10
C GLU A 91 -6.13 -19.02 -12.03
N GLN A 92 -5.67 -18.98 -10.77
CA GLN A 92 -6.35 -19.63 -9.65
C GLN A 92 -7.75 -19.04 -9.40
N LEU A 93 -7.90 -17.72 -9.54
CA LEU A 93 -9.17 -17.03 -9.34
C LEU A 93 -10.22 -17.35 -10.42
N ARG A 94 -9.82 -17.80 -11.62
CA ARG A 94 -10.77 -18.29 -12.63
C ARG A 94 -11.52 -19.53 -12.17
N GLU A 95 -10.90 -20.36 -11.34
CA GLU A 95 -11.51 -21.56 -10.75
C GLU A 95 -12.38 -21.22 -9.51
N ALA A 96 -12.32 -19.98 -9.01
CA ALA A 96 -13.04 -19.50 -7.83
C ALA A 96 -13.70 -18.13 -8.08
N PRO A 97 -14.67 -18.01 -9.01
CA PRO A 97 -15.15 -16.73 -9.53
C PRO A 97 -15.87 -15.85 -8.51
N GLY A 98 -16.29 -16.40 -7.37
CA GLY A 98 -16.89 -15.63 -6.26
C GLY A 98 -15.88 -15.07 -5.26
N VAL A 99 -14.60 -15.46 -5.36
CA VAL A 99 -13.56 -15.06 -4.41
C VAL A 99 -12.91 -13.76 -4.86
N GLY A 100 -12.76 -12.85 -3.91
CA GLY A 100 -12.06 -11.58 -4.08
C GLY A 100 -10.72 -11.61 -3.38
N VAL A 101 -9.66 -11.21 -4.09
CA VAL A 101 -8.32 -11.04 -3.50
C VAL A 101 -7.85 -9.61 -3.75
N LEU A 102 -7.53 -8.90 -2.67
CA LEU A 102 -6.94 -7.58 -2.74
C LEU A 102 -5.50 -7.64 -2.28
N ILE A 103 -4.58 -7.18 -3.11
CA ILE A 103 -3.16 -7.03 -2.79
C ILE A 103 -2.85 -5.55 -2.69
N ALA A 104 -2.59 -5.05 -1.49
CA ALA A 104 -2.22 -3.65 -1.28
C ALA A 104 -0.80 -3.54 -0.74
N PRO A 105 0.13 -2.90 -1.47
CA PRO A 105 1.49 -2.68 -1.00
C PRO A 105 1.55 -1.64 0.14
N ASN A 106 0.46 -0.89 0.37
CA ASN A 106 0.34 0.10 1.43
C ASN A 106 -1.13 0.24 1.84
N PHE A 107 -1.41 0.16 3.14
CA PHE A 107 -2.74 0.35 3.73
C PHE A 107 -2.94 1.72 4.41
N SER A 108 -1.96 2.62 4.34
CA SER A 108 -2.13 3.97 4.88
C SER A 108 -3.04 4.78 3.96
N LEU A 109 -4.25 5.05 4.44
CA LEU A 109 -5.22 5.90 3.74
C LEU A 109 -4.62 7.30 3.47
N GLY A 110 -3.91 7.86 4.43
CA GLY A 110 -3.28 9.18 4.28
C GLY A 110 -2.20 9.18 3.19
N ALA A 111 -1.41 8.11 3.07
CA ALA A 111 -0.41 8.00 2.00
C ALA A 111 -1.07 7.89 0.62
N LEU A 112 -2.16 7.12 0.51
CA LEU A 112 -2.90 6.97 -0.74
C LEU A 112 -3.57 8.27 -1.18
N LEU A 113 -4.18 9.00 -0.24
CA LEU A 113 -4.75 10.32 -0.50
C LEU A 113 -3.68 11.32 -0.92
N MET A 114 -2.53 11.35 -0.23
CA MET A 114 -1.40 12.19 -0.62
C MET A 114 -0.93 11.88 -2.05
N MET A 115 -0.82 10.60 -2.43
CA MET A 115 -0.47 10.21 -3.81
C MET A 115 -1.52 10.66 -4.83
N SER A 116 -2.81 10.42 -4.57
CA SER A 116 -3.91 10.84 -5.47
C SER A 116 -3.94 12.36 -5.63
N PHE A 117 -3.83 13.13 -4.54
CA PHE A 117 -3.82 14.58 -4.61
C PHE A 117 -2.56 15.12 -5.31
N ALA A 118 -1.40 14.51 -5.08
CA ALA A 118 -0.17 14.87 -5.78
C ALA A 118 -0.30 14.62 -7.28
N GLN A 119 -0.85 13.47 -7.70
CA GLN A 119 -1.11 13.16 -9.10
C GLN A 119 -2.03 14.20 -9.74
N ARG A 120 -3.12 14.59 -9.06
CA ARG A 120 -4.07 15.59 -9.56
C ARG A 120 -3.47 17.00 -9.62
N ALA A 121 -2.65 17.39 -8.65
CA ALA A 121 -1.99 18.68 -8.62
C ALA A 121 -0.88 18.80 -9.68
N ALA A 122 -0.24 17.70 -10.06
CA ALA A 122 0.94 17.68 -10.92
C ALA A 122 0.77 18.36 -12.28
N ALA A 123 -0.46 18.36 -12.84
CA ALA A 123 -0.77 19.02 -14.10
C ALA A 123 -0.76 20.56 -14.06
N PHE A 124 -0.72 21.16 -12.86
CA PHE A 124 -0.87 22.61 -12.67
C PHE A 124 0.40 23.36 -12.28
N TYR A 125 1.49 22.64 -11.94
CA TYR A 125 2.71 23.24 -11.41
C TYR A 125 3.91 22.92 -12.30
N GLU A 126 4.79 23.90 -12.52
CA GLU A 126 6.01 23.71 -13.33
C GLU A 126 7.07 22.91 -12.58
N SER A 127 7.19 23.12 -11.26
CA SER A 127 8.15 22.48 -10.38
C SER A 127 7.47 21.51 -9.42
N VAL A 128 8.10 20.35 -9.21
CA VAL A 128 7.66 19.36 -8.21
C VAL A 128 8.85 18.52 -7.75
N GLU A 129 8.96 18.29 -6.44
CA GLU A 129 9.91 17.37 -5.83
C GLU A 129 9.24 16.53 -4.73
N VAL A 130 9.79 15.35 -4.48
CA VAL A 130 9.34 14.45 -3.41
C VAL A 130 10.42 14.34 -2.35
N VAL A 131 10.05 14.52 -1.09
CA VAL A 131 10.94 14.30 0.06
C VAL A 131 10.34 13.21 0.93
N GLU A 132 11.07 12.12 1.14
CA GLU A 132 10.67 11.06 2.07
C GLU A 132 11.61 11.01 3.28
N THR A 133 11.06 10.67 4.43
CA THR A 133 11.83 10.48 5.66
C THR A 133 11.39 9.21 6.36
N HIS A 134 12.35 8.35 6.69
CA HIS A 134 12.11 7.12 7.42
C HIS A 134 13.14 6.92 8.54
N HIS A 135 12.87 5.96 9.42
CA HIS A 135 13.86 5.46 10.37
C HIS A 135 15.13 4.93 9.65
N PRO A 136 16.31 4.92 10.32
CA PRO A 136 17.56 4.48 9.69
C PRO A 136 17.61 2.99 9.34
N ASP A 137 16.79 2.14 9.96
CA ASP A 137 16.76 0.69 9.64
C ASP A 137 16.04 0.37 8.32
N LYS A 138 15.55 1.38 7.58
CA LYS A 138 14.91 1.18 6.28
C LYS A 138 15.99 0.90 5.23
N VAL A 139 15.89 -0.29 4.64
CA VAL A 139 16.91 -0.85 3.73
C VAL A 139 16.92 -0.25 2.33
N ASP A 140 15.76 0.19 1.84
CA ASP A 140 15.56 0.73 0.49
C ASP A 140 15.54 2.27 0.49
N ALA A 141 16.08 2.89 -0.55
CA ALA A 141 16.00 4.34 -0.81
C ALA A 141 15.95 4.60 -2.33
N PRO A 142 15.02 5.43 -2.84
CA PRO A 142 13.87 5.98 -2.12
C PRO A 142 12.86 4.90 -1.70
N SER A 143 11.97 5.23 -0.77
CA SER A 143 10.88 4.34 -0.41
C SER A 143 9.99 3.98 -1.62
N GLY A 144 9.41 2.78 -1.63
CA GLY A 144 8.46 2.38 -2.67
C GLY A 144 7.26 3.32 -2.83
N THR A 145 6.80 3.97 -1.74
CA THR A 145 5.73 4.99 -1.83
C THR A 145 6.22 6.24 -2.54
N ALA A 146 7.43 6.71 -2.24
CA ALA A 146 8.02 7.88 -2.89
C ALA A 146 8.28 7.63 -4.38
N ALA A 147 8.85 6.47 -4.73
CA ALA A 147 9.06 6.09 -6.12
C ALA A 147 7.74 6.01 -6.90
N ARG A 148 6.70 5.41 -6.31
CA ARG A 148 5.35 5.38 -6.91
C ARG A 148 4.77 6.77 -7.09
N THR A 149 4.91 7.63 -6.08
CA THR A 149 4.41 9.01 -6.12
C THR A 149 5.06 9.79 -7.26
N ALA A 150 6.38 9.71 -7.38
CA ALA A 150 7.14 10.34 -8.46
C ALA A 150 6.69 9.85 -9.85
N SER A 151 6.49 8.54 -10.03
CA SER A 151 5.99 7.99 -11.30
C SER A 151 4.57 8.48 -11.64
N LEU A 152 3.66 8.56 -10.67
CA LEU A 152 2.30 9.09 -10.88
C LEU A 152 2.32 10.58 -11.26
N ILE A 153 3.16 11.37 -10.59
CA ILE A 153 3.37 12.79 -10.92
C ILE A 153 3.93 12.94 -12.33
N ALA A 154 4.96 12.16 -12.69
CA ALA A 154 5.58 12.20 -14.00
C ALA A 154 4.58 11.89 -15.13
N ALA A 155 3.77 10.84 -14.95
CA ALA A 155 2.72 10.48 -15.91
C ALA A 155 1.68 11.60 -16.07
N ALA A 156 1.16 12.14 -14.96
CA ALA A 156 0.17 13.21 -15.01
C ALA A 156 0.70 14.50 -15.67
N ARG A 157 1.99 14.82 -15.46
CA ARG A 157 2.65 15.95 -16.15
C ARG A 157 2.78 15.71 -17.65
N ALA A 158 3.19 14.51 -18.04
CA ALA A 158 3.33 14.13 -19.44
C ALA A 158 1.97 14.19 -20.15
N ASP A 159 0.91 13.69 -19.53
CA ASP A 159 -0.46 13.76 -20.05
C ASP A 159 -0.96 15.20 -20.20
N ALA A 160 -0.53 16.10 -19.31
CA ALA A 160 -0.81 17.54 -19.39
C ALA A 160 0.08 18.29 -20.40
N GLY A 161 1.02 17.61 -21.07
CA GLY A 161 1.94 18.22 -22.03
C GLY A 161 3.00 19.11 -21.40
N LEU A 162 3.26 18.97 -20.10
CA LEU A 162 4.31 19.73 -19.42
C LEU A 162 5.69 19.18 -19.76
N GLY A 163 6.65 20.09 -19.92
CA GLY A 163 8.05 19.75 -20.15
C GLY A 163 8.79 19.28 -18.89
N GLY A 164 10.11 19.13 -19.04
CA GLY A 164 11.02 18.88 -17.93
C GLY A 164 10.92 19.97 -16.85
N LEU A 165 11.26 19.60 -15.62
CA LEU A 165 11.27 20.54 -14.51
C LEU A 165 12.32 21.63 -14.76
N PRO A 166 12.02 22.91 -14.47
CA PRO A 166 13.02 23.97 -14.58
C PRO A 166 14.12 23.74 -13.53
N ASP A 167 15.37 23.59 -14.00
CA ASP A 167 16.56 23.47 -13.15
C ASP A 167 17.77 24.04 -13.90
N ALA A 168 18.45 25.02 -13.31
CA ALA A 168 19.64 25.66 -13.88
C ALA A 168 20.95 25.10 -13.33
N THR A 169 20.89 24.03 -12.53
CA THR A 169 22.07 23.40 -11.91
C THR A 169 23.02 22.87 -12.98
N ALA A 170 24.21 23.46 -13.08
CA ALA A 170 25.22 23.09 -14.09
C ALA A 170 26.13 21.94 -13.67
N SER A 171 26.23 21.65 -12.37
CA SER A 171 27.10 20.62 -11.80
C SER A 171 26.49 20.09 -10.51
N ASP A 172 26.30 18.77 -10.44
CA ASP A 172 25.84 18.05 -9.25
C ASP A 172 26.59 16.71 -9.09
N PRO A 173 27.90 16.75 -8.79
CA PRO A 173 28.74 15.55 -8.80
C PRO A 173 28.38 14.57 -7.67
N ASP A 174 27.79 15.06 -6.59
CA ASP A 174 27.52 14.29 -5.37
C ASP A 174 26.02 13.97 -5.19
N GLY A 175 25.16 14.35 -6.15
CA GLY A 175 23.73 14.04 -6.12
C GLY A 175 22.92 14.87 -5.11
N ALA A 176 23.29 16.13 -4.89
CA ALA A 176 22.58 17.08 -4.03
C ALA A 176 21.14 17.36 -4.51
N ARG A 177 20.84 17.17 -5.80
CA ARG A 177 19.47 17.28 -6.35
C ARG A 177 18.61 16.05 -6.11
N GLY A 178 19.14 15.03 -5.42
CA GLY A 178 18.42 13.80 -5.13
C GLY A 178 18.37 12.84 -6.31
N ALA A 179 17.70 11.70 -6.12
CA ALA A 179 17.58 10.68 -7.16
C ALA A 179 16.46 11.06 -8.16
N LEU A 180 16.69 10.83 -9.45
CA LEU A 180 15.64 11.01 -10.46
C LEU A 180 14.79 9.74 -10.58
N VAL A 181 13.51 9.85 -10.26
CA VAL A 181 12.51 8.80 -10.49
C VAL A 181 11.52 9.29 -11.54
N ALA A 182 11.56 8.70 -12.73
CA ALA A 182 10.75 9.13 -13.88
C ALA A 182 10.88 10.64 -14.20
N GLY A 183 12.06 11.21 -13.95
CA GLY A 183 12.33 12.65 -14.15
C GLY A 183 11.92 13.56 -13.00
N ILE A 184 11.36 13.02 -11.91
CA ILE A 184 11.04 13.78 -10.69
C ILE A 184 12.14 13.58 -9.65
N PRO A 185 12.71 14.66 -9.07
CA PRO A 185 13.65 14.58 -7.96
C PRO A 185 13.02 13.98 -6.71
N VAL A 186 13.73 13.02 -6.11
CA VAL A 186 13.34 12.35 -4.87
C VAL A 186 14.49 12.37 -3.87
N HIS A 187 14.21 12.95 -2.70
CA HIS A 187 15.15 13.06 -1.58
C HIS A 187 14.78 12.08 -0.48
N SER A 188 15.76 11.34 0.04
CA SER A 188 15.53 10.30 1.04
C SER A 188 16.32 10.57 2.32
N LEU A 189 15.60 10.86 3.40
CA LEU A 189 16.18 11.10 4.72
C LEU A 189 16.06 9.84 5.58
N ARG A 190 17.13 9.51 6.29
CA ARG A 190 17.17 8.41 7.28
C ARG A 190 17.48 9.00 8.65
N MET A 191 16.46 9.07 9.51
CA MET A 191 16.52 9.88 10.73
C MET A 191 15.96 9.13 11.94
N ARG A 192 16.74 9.06 13.03
CA ARG A 192 16.28 8.51 14.30
C ARG A 192 15.09 9.33 14.84
N GLY A 193 14.10 8.64 15.41
CA GLY A 193 12.86 9.26 15.90
C GLY A 193 11.76 9.45 14.85
N ARG A 194 12.04 9.16 13.57
CA ARG A 194 11.04 9.14 12.50
C ARG A 194 10.55 7.71 12.24
N VAL A 195 9.35 7.58 11.68
CA VAL A 195 8.77 6.29 11.29
C VAL A 195 8.67 6.22 9.77
N ALA A 196 7.66 6.87 9.17
CA ALA A 196 7.49 6.97 7.73
C ALA A 196 6.74 8.27 7.39
N HIS A 197 7.37 9.13 6.62
CA HIS A 197 6.88 10.46 6.29
C HIS A 197 7.17 10.76 4.83
N GLN A 198 6.29 11.50 4.18
CA GLN A 198 6.52 11.97 2.83
C GLN A 198 5.87 13.33 2.61
N GLU A 199 6.56 14.16 1.85
CA GLU A 199 6.13 15.47 1.42
C GLU A 199 6.28 15.56 -0.10
N VAL A 200 5.26 16.08 -0.76
CA VAL A 200 5.31 16.46 -2.17
C VAL A 200 5.18 17.97 -2.23
N ALA A 201 6.23 18.62 -2.73
CA ALA A 201 6.31 20.07 -2.81
C ALA A 201 6.17 20.50 -4.27
N PHE A 202 5.17 21.33 -4.55
CA PHE A 202 4.89 21.91 -5.85
C PHE A 202 5.18 23.41 -5.82
N GLY A 203 5.68 23.96 -6.94
CA GLY A 203 6.01 25.38 -7.07
C GLY A 203 5.57 25.97 -8.41
N ALA A 204 5.05 27.20 -8.35
CA ALA A 204 4.69 28.04 -9.49
C ALA A 204 4.97 29.52 -9.14
N PRO A 205 5.02 30.43 -10.13
CA PRO A 205 5.22 31.85 -9.86
C PRO A 205 4.20 32.41 -8.85
N GLY A 206 4.68 32.83 -7.68
CA GLY A 206 3.87 33.47 -6.64
C GLY A 206 3.12 32.54 -5.69
N GLU A 207 3.22 31.21 -5.86
CA GLU A 207 2.57 30.26 -4.96
C GLU A 207 3.34 28.93 -4.83
N ALA A 208 3.01 28.18 -3.78
CA ALA A 208 3.49 26.83 -3.58
C ALA A 208 2.40 25.98 -2.90
N LEU A 209 2.37 24.70 -3.24
CA LEU A 209 1.49 23.71 -2.61
C LEU A 209 2.35 22.59 -2.03
N THR A 210 2.12 22.28 -0.76
CA THR A 210 2.76 21.16 -0.07
C THR A 210 1.70 20.16 0.36
N ILE A 211 1.87 18.90 -0.03
CA ILE A 211 1.02 17.80 0.41
C ILE A 211 1.89 16.87 1.25
N ARG A 212 1.53 16.72 2.54
CA ARG A 212 2.35 15.98 3.50
C ARG A 212 1.55 14.86 4.17
N HIS A 213 2.16 13.70 4.26
CA HIS A 213 1.68 12.56 5.04
C HIS A 213 2.70 12.16 6.10
N ASP A 214 2.23 12.03 7.34
CA ASP A 214 3.02 11.57 8.48
C ASP A 214 2.38 10.33 9.09
N SER A 215 3.10 9.21 9.08
CA SER A 215 2.76 8.03 9.86
C SER A 215 3.60 8.03 11.13
N PHE A 216 2.93 8.18 12.28
CA PHE A 216 3.58 8.15 13.59
C PHE A 216 3.66 6.74 14.19
N ASP A 217 2.79 5.84 13.74
CA ASP A 217 2.70 4.47 14.24
C ASP A 217 2.02 3.55 13.20
N ARG A 218 2.26 2.23 13.32
CA ARG A 218 1.68 1.20 12.45
C ARG A 218 0.15 1.14 12.53
N VAL A 219 -0.48 1.66 13.59
CA VAL A 219 -1.93 1.81 13.67
C VAL A 219 -2.50 2.59 12.48
N SER A 220 -1.70 3.44 11.82
CA SER A 220 -2.08 4.17 10.61
C SER A 220 -2.49 3.28 9.42
N PHE A 221 -2.09 2.00 9.41
CA PHE A 221 -2.47 1.05 8.37
C PHE A 221 -3.83 0.38 8.63
N MET A 222 -4.30 0.38 9.89
CA MET A 222 -5.49 -0.38 10.28
C MET A 222 -6.78 0.12 9.61
N PRO A 223 -7.02 1.43 9.43
CA PRO A 223 -8.18 1.90 8.69
C PRO A 223 -8.25 1.34 7.26
N GLY A 224 -7.11 1.21 6.58
CA GLY A 224 -7.06 0.63 5.23
C GLY A 224 -7.35 -0.87 5.23
N ILE A 225 -6.81 -1.63 6.19
CA ILE A 225 -7.12 -3.06 6.34
C ILE A 225 -8.62 -3.25 6.60
N LEU A 226 -9.21 -2.47 7.51
CA LEU A 226 -10.63 -2.53 7.82
C LEU A 226 -11.49 -2.19 6.59
N ALA A 227 -11.12 -1.15 5.83
CA ALA A 227 -11.82 -0.80 4.60
C ALA A 227 -11.74 -1.93 3.55
N ALA A 228 -10.57 -2.55 3.39
CA ALA A 228 -10.39 -3.68 2.49
C ALA A 228 -11.21 -4.90 2.89
N VAL A 229 -11.19 -5.28 4.17
CA VAL A 229 -11.97 -6.42 4.68
C VAL A 229 -13.47 -6.20 4.48
N ARG A 230 -13.96 -4.97 4.65
CA ARG A 230 -15.38 -4.64 4.45
C ARG A 230 -15.80 -4.65 2.98
N ALA A 231 -14.92 -4.27 2.07
CA ALA A 231 -15.26 -4.13 0.65
C ALA A 231 -14.98 -5.37 -0.21
N ILE A 232 -14.13 -6.30 0.26
CA ILE A 232 -13.59 -7.37 -0.60
C ILE A 232 -14.66 -8.34 -1.12
N ALA A 233 -15.75 -8.53 -0.37
CA ALA A 233 -16.84 -9.43 -0.78
C ALA A 233 -17.55 -8.95 -2.05
N ASP A 234 -17.59 -7.64 -2.29
CA ASP A 234 -18.23 -7.03 -3.46
C ASP A 234 -17.27 -6.91 -4.66
N ARG A 235 -16.08 -7.52 -4.56
CA ARG A 235 -14.99 -7.38 -5.54
C ARG A 235 -14.36 -8.73 -5.88
N PRO A 236 -15.08 -9.62 -6.57
CA PRO A 236 -14.51 -10.88 -7.03
C PRO A 236 -13.35 -10.66 -8.01
N GLY A 237 -12.44 -11.63 -8.05
CA GLY A 237 -11.21 -11.54 -8.83
C GLY A 237 -10.10 -10.79 -8.10
N LEU A 238 -9.09 -10.35 -8.86
CA LEU A 238 -7.90 -9.70 -8.34
C LEU A 238 -8.08 -8.17 -8.35
N THR A 239 -7.89 -7.55 -7.19
CA THR A 239 -7.73 -6.09 -7.04
C THR A 239 -6.30 -5.80 -6.58
N VAL A 240 -5.56 -4.97 -7.33
CA VAL A 240 -4.21 -4.52 -6.93
C VAL A 240 -4.27 -3.05 -6.53
N GLY A 241 -3.86 -2.76 -5.30
CA GLY A 241 -3.85 -1.43 -4.72
C GLY A 241 -5.14 -1.09 -3.95
N LEU A 242 -4.99 -0.43 -2.81
CA LEU A 242 -6.13 -0.05 -1.96
C LEU A 242 -6.90 1.15 -2.54
N GLU A 243 -6.24 1.98 -3.36
CA GLU A 243 -6.87 3.11 -4.07
C GLU A 243 -8.10 2.69 -4.89
N GLN A 244 -8.14 1.45 -5.38
CA GLN A 244 -9.27 0.88 -6.11
C GLN A 244 -10.56 0.76 -5.28
N LEU A 245 -10.44 0.82 -3.94
CA LEU A 245 -11.58 0.85 -3.02
C LEU A 245 -12.04 2.27 -2.68
N LEU A 246 -11.18 3.25 -2.86
CA LEU A 246 -11.39 4.60 -2.36
C LEU A 246 -12.08 5.50 -3.39
N ASN A 247 -12.37 4.97 -4.60
CA ASN A 247 -12.87 5.74 -5.76
C ASN A 247 -12.04 7.02 -6.00
N LEU A 248 -10.72 6.92 -5.76
CA LEU A 248 -9.74 8.00 -5.91
C LEU A 248 -9.15 8.08 -7.30
#